data_AF-A0A961EU42-F1
#
_entry.id   AF-A0A961EU42-F1
#
_cell.length_a   1.000
_cell.length_b   1.000
_cell.length_c   1.000
_cell.angle_alpha   90.00
_cell.angle_beta   90.00
_cell.angle_gamma   90.00
#
_symmetry.space_group_name_H-M   'P 1'
#
loop_
_entity.id
_entity.type
_entity.pdbx_description
1 polymer ?
#
loop_
_entity_poly.entity_id
_entity_poly.type
_entity_poly.pdbx_seq_one_letter_code
_entity_poly.pdbx_strand_id
1 'polypeptide(L)'
;MANQPNKPLGIFVVVLAILLSNCGTSPDRVRSDAELALSEADALLSSGNRNEAYQLYYQLSLLYPDSARIKQKLAESRTEDNSKAQNDLRGSSLSKRKAVSRSILLRILLYIPDRIADIFDTFSFGIGTGFGVGAGAWVTKAAQVDLMAGSQGQFGWFHKRQAGFQVKDELSATIGPVGASWMDGVKGAGPNRDEIESLTYLHSPRDENYQNFGDYWSTGVHALVPGLSISAEFHFFEVLDLIAGFFFFDLSNDDWATTESLDLNTEQARLLRLLEKYAGSMSEEQVRELAKMYPLRGAEK
;
A
#
# COMPACT_ATOMS: atom_id res chain seq x y z
N MET A 1 22.48 -1.46 54.60
CA MET A 1 22.64 -1.66 53.14
C MET A 1 21.26 -1.59 52.52
N ALA A 2 20.89 -0.44 51.93
CA ALA A 2 19.58 -0.22 51.35
C ALA A 2 19.70 -0.19 49.82
N ASN A 3 18.96 -1.08 49.16
CA ASN A 3 18.79 -1.16 47.72
C ASN A 3 18.11 0.11 47.20
N GLN A 4 18.77 0.84 46.27
CA GLN A 4 18.08 1.83 45.45
C GLN A 4 17.39 1.12 44.28
N PRO A 5 16.08 1.34 44.06
CA PRO A 5 15.40 0.87 42.86
C PRO A 5 15.85 1.71 41.67
N ASN A 6 16.49 1.06 40.70
CA ASN A 6 16.82 1.66 39.40
C ASN A 6 15.52 2.08 38.71
N LYS A 7 15.44 3.39 38.43
CA LYS A 7 14.25 4.07 37.90
C LYS A 7 14.01 3.66 36.43
N PRO A 8 12.80 3.24 36.03
CA PRO A 8 12.43 3.02 34.61
C PRO A 8 12.30 4.32 33.79
N LEU A 9 12.64 5.48 34.36
CA LEU A 9 12.47 6.80 33.73
C LEU A 9 13.33 6.99 32.48
N GLY A 10 14.49 6.33 32.39
CA GLY A 10 15.41 6.50 31.25
C GLY A 10 14.89 5.89 29.95
N ILE A 11 14.18 4.77 30.02
CA ILE A 11 13.64 4.09 28.82
C ILE A 11 12.45 4.86 28.25
N PHE A 12 11.61 5.44 29.11
CA PHE A 12 10.44 6.21 28.69
C PHE A 12 10.84 7.50 27.95
N VAL A 13 11.94 8.16 28.36
CA VAL A 13 12.44 9.38 27.70
C VAL A 13 13.10 9.08 26.36
N VAL A 14 13.74 7.92 26.19
CA VAL A 14 14.33 7.51 24.90
C VAL A 14 13.24 7.11 23.90
N VAL A 15 12.20 6.39 24.33
CA VAL A 15 11.03 6.08 23.48
C VAL A 15 10.29 7.36 23.08
N LEU A 16 10.13 8.33 24.00
CA LEU A 16 9.49 9.62 23.70
C LEU A 16 10.35 10.49 22.75
N ALA A 17 11.67 10.43 22.86
CA ALA A 17 12.58 11.15 21.95
C ALA A 17 12.62 10.53 20.54
N ILE A 18 12.52 9.21 20.43
CA ILE A 18 12.39 8.52 19.13
C ILE A 18 11.05 8.87 18.47
N LEU A 19 9.96 8.98 19.24
CA LEU A 19 8.64 9.42 18.75
C LEU A 19 8.61 10.89 18.28
N LEU A 20 9.47 11.76 18.82
CA LEU A 20 9.55 13.18 18.47
C LEU A 20 10.61 13.49 17.39
N SER A 21 11.41 12.49 17.00
CA SER A 21 12.42 12.60 15.93
C SER A 21 11.86 12.25 14.56
N ASN A 22 10.53 12.21 14.42
CA ASN A 22 9.89 12.06 13.12
C ASN A 22 10.40 13.21 12.24
N CYS A 23 11.20 12.87 11.21
CA CYS A 23 11.64 13.77 10.16
C CYS A 23 10.40 14.34 9.47
N GLY A 24 9.82 15.40 10.07
CA GLY A 24 8.60 16.02 9.62
C GLY A 24 8.79 16.48 8.18
N THR A 25 7.97 15.97 7.28
CA THR A 25 7.99 16.43 5.90
C THR A 25 7.67 17.93 5.91
N SER A 26 8.61 18.75 5.45
CA SER A 26 8.40 20.21 5.41
C SER A 26 7.15 20.56 4.60
N PRO A 27 6.24 21.40 5.11
CA PRO A 27 5.07 21.87 4.37
C PRO A 27 5.39 22.46 2.99
N ASP A 28 6.55 23.12 2.86
CA ASP A 28 7.01 23.67 1.58
C ASP A 28 7.31 22.57 0.55
N ARG A 29 7.84 21.43 1.02
CA ARG A 29 8.11 20.27 0.17
C ARG A 29 6.81 19.62 -0.30
N VAL A 30 5.86 19.42 0.62
CA VAL A 30 4.53 18.89 0.30
C VAL A 30 3.86 19.76 -0.76
N ARG A 31 3.88 21.07 -0.57
CA ARG A 31 3.36 22.04 -1.55
C ARG A 31 4.06 21.93 -2.90
N SER A 32 5.39 21.90 -2.94
CA SER A 32 6.15 21.83 -4.19
C SER A 32 5.84 20.54 -4.96
N ASP A 33 5.80 19.39 -4.28
CA ASP A 33 5.43 18.11 -4.89
C ASP A 33 3.98 18.13 -5.39
N ALA A 34 3.05 18.74 -4.63
CA ALA A 34 1.66 18.88 -5.03
C ALA A 34 1.44 19.84 -6.22
N GLU A 35 2.18 20.94 -6.31
CA GLU A 35 2.17 21.83 -7.48
C GLU A 35 2.69 21.12 -8.73
N LEU A 36 3.76 20.34 -8.60
CA LEU A 36 4.30 19.53 -9.70
C LEU A 36 3.31 18.43 -10.12
N ALA A 37 2.72 17.72 -9.16
CA ALA A 37 1.73 16.69 -9.44
C ALA A 37 0.46 17.25 -10.11
N LEU A 38 0.03 18.46 -9.74
CA LEU A 38 -1.09 19.14 -10.40
C LEU A 38 -0.77 19.43 -11.87
N SER A 39 0.44 19.92 -12.15
CA SER A 39 0.90 20.16 -13.52
C SER A 39 0.97 18.88 -14.35
N GLU A 40 1.52 17.80 -13.78
CA GLU A 40 1.57 16.48 -14.44
C GLU A 40 0.17 15.91 -14.68
N ALA A 41 -0.75 16.07 -13.72
CA ALA A 41 -2.14 15.63 -13.87
C ALA A 41 -2.87 16.40 -14.98
N ASP A 42 -2.66 17.73 -15.09
CA ASP A 42 -3.20 18.53 -16.18
C ASP A 42 -2.64 18.08 -17.54
N ALA A 43 -1.34 17.77 -17.62
CA ALA A 43 -0.70 17.28 -18.84
C ALA A 43 -1.27 15.92 -19.26
N LEU A 44 -1.44 14.98 -18.32
CA LEU A 44 -2.06 13.68 -18.56
C LEU A 44 -3.53 13.81 -18.99
N LEU A 45 -4.29 14.70 -18.36
CA LEU A 45 -5.67 14.93 -18.75
C LEU A 45 -5.77 15.51 -20.17
N SER A 46 -4.85 16.42 -20.51
CA SER A 46 -4.78 17.04 -21.84
C SER A 46 -4.32 16.08 -22.93
N SER A 47 -3.48 15.10 -22.60
CA SER A 47 -3.05 14.04 -23.52
C SER A 47 -4.08 12.91 -23.68
N GLY A 48 -5.18 12.93 -22.91
CA GLY A 48 -6.23 11.91 -22.93
C GLY A 48 -6.02 10.75 -21.95
N ASN A 49 -4.95 10.77 -21.16
CA ASN A 49 -4.64 9.77 -20.13
C ASN A 49 -5.47 10.01 -18.85
N ARG A 50 -6.80 9.85 -18.98
CA ARG A 50 -7.76 10.22 -17.93
C ARG A 50 -7.60 9.43 -16.64
N ASN A 51 -7.28 8.13 -16.71
CA ASN A 51 -7.16 7.29 -15.53
C ASN A 51 -5.90 7.63 -14.72
N GLU A 52 -4.78 7.86 -15.40
CA GLU A 52 -3.53 8.34 -14.80
C GLU A 52 -3.73 9.72 -14.15
N ALA A 53 -4.37 10.65 -14.85
CA ALA A 53 -4.71 11.96 -14.32
C ALA A 53 -5.63 11.86 -13.10
N TYR A 54 -6.64 10.99 -13.16
CA TYR A 54 -7.59 10.76 -12.05
C TYR A 54 -6.87 10.36 -10.77
N GLN A 55 -5.87 9.47 -10.85
CA GLN A 55 -5.14 9.02 -9.66
C GLN A 55 -4.38 10.16 -8.98
N LEU A 56 -3.72 11.04 -9.76
CA LEU A 56 -3.04 12.21 -9.21
C LEU A 56 -4.06 13.21 -8.63
N TYR A 57 -5.14 13.52 -9.35
CA TYR A 57 -6.18 14.41 -8.83
C TYR A 57 -6.87 13.85 -7.58
N TYR A 58 -7.02 12.53 -7.48
CA TYR A 58 -7.60 11.89 -6.30
C TYR A 58 -6.73 12.14 -5.08
N GLN A 59 -5.43 11.86 -5.16
CA GLN A 59 -4.50 12.13 -4.05
C GLN A 59 -4.41 13.63 -3.73
N LEU A 60 -4.39 14.49 -4.76
CA LEU A 60 -4.46 15.93 -4.55
C LEU A 60 -5.76 16.38 -3.87
N SER A 61 -6.89 15.70 -4.14
CA SER A 61 -8.17 16.02 -3.50
C SER A 61 -8.22 15.63 -2.03
N LEU A 62 -7.42 14.62 -1.62
CA LEU A 62 -7.26 14.28 -0.21
C LEU A 62 -6.43 15.34 0.52
N LEU A 63 -5.39 15.88 -0.12
CA LEU A 63 -4.52 16.91 0.47
C LEU A 63 -5.10 18.33 0.40
N TYR A 64 -5.91 18.63 -0.62
CA TYR A 64 -6.53 19.93 -0.86
C TYR A 64 -8.06 19.78 -1.03
N PRO A 65 -8.76 19.34 0.03
CA PRO A 65 -10.17 18.96 -0.05
C PRO A 65 -11.10 20.13 -0.38
N ASP A 66 -10.69 21.37 -0.22
CA ASP A 66 -11.53 22.55 -0.49
C ASP A 66 -11.28 23.17 -1.87
N SER A 67 -10.32 22.65 -2.64
CA SER A 67 -10.01 23.16 -3.98
C SER A 67 -11.11 22.81 -4.98
N ALA A 68 -11.86 23.83 -5.42
CA ALA A 68 -12.90 23.68 -6.44
C ALA A 68 -12.33 23.17 -7.78
N ARG A 69 -11.15 23.67 -8.18
CA ARG A 69 -10.49 23.23 -9.41
C ARG A 69 -10.11 21.75 -9.36
N ILE A 70 -9.53 21.28 -8.25
CA ILE A 70 -9.15 19.87 -8.13
C ILE A 70 -10.39 18.98 -8.17
N LYS A 71 -11.47 19.35 -7.46
CA LYS A 71 -12.74 18.61 -7.53
C LYS A 71 -13.33 18.56 -8.93
N GLN A 72 -13.31 19.69 -9.64
CA GLN A 72 -13.77 19.76 -11.03
C GLN A 72 -12.93 18.84 -11.93
N LYS A 73 -11.59 18.94 -11.84
CA LYS A 73 -10.68 18.12 -12.63
C LYS A 73 -10.75 16.63 -12.29
N LEU A 74 -10.98 16.30 -11.02
CA LEU A 74 -11.24 14.93 -10.59
C LEU A 74 -12.54 14.39 -11.21
N ALA A 75 -13.59 15.21 -11.29
CA ALA A 75 -14.83 14.84 -11.97
C ALA A 75 -14.63 14.71 -13.49
N GLU A 76 -13.87 15.61 -14.12
CA GLU A 76 -13.54 15.57 -15.56
C GLU A 76 -12.71 14.33 -15.95
N SER A 77 -11.82 13.88 -15.06
CA SER A 77 -10.97 12.71 -15.26
C SER A 77 -11.64 11.38 -14.89
N ARG A 78 -12.80 11.43 -14.22
CA ARG A 78 -13.51 10.23 -13.76
C ARG A 78 -14.03 9.40 -14.95
N THR A 79 -13.71 8.12 -14.93
CA THR A 79 -14.30 7.09 -15.81
C THR A 79 -15.21 6.18 -15.00
N GLU A 80 -16.11 5.43 -15.66
CA GLU A 80 -16.97 4.44 -14.97
C GLU A 80 -16.13 3.41 -14.19
N ASP A 81 -14.96 3.07 -14.72
CA ASP A 81 -14.07 2.04 -14.19
C ASP A 81 -13.37 2.47 -12.90
N ASN A 82 -13.06 3.77 -12.74
CA ASN A 82 -12.41 4.31 -11.54
C ASN A 82 -13.26 4.14 -10.26
N SER A 83 -14.57 3.91 -10.38
CA SER A 83 -15.48 3.73 -9.23
C SER A 83 -15.44 2.32 -8.62
N LYS A 84 -14.95 1.32 -9.35
CA LYS A 84 -14.90 -0.09 -8.89
C LYS A 84 -13.59 -0.42 -8.16
N ALA A 85 -12.54 0.37 -8.37
CA ALA A 85 -11.20 0.16 -7.84
C ALA A 85 -11.05 0.52 -6.33
N GLN A 86 -12.06 1.09 -5.68
CA GLN A 86 -11.98 1.62 -4.31
C GLN A 86 -12.77 0.77 -3.29
N ASN A 87 -12.49 -0.53 -3.19
CA ASN A 87 -13.08 -1.38 -2.15
C ASN A 87 -12.06 -1.72 -1.06
N ASP A 88 -11.85 -0.79 -0.13
CA ASP A 88 -10.87 -0.85 0.97
C ASP A 88 -11.05 -2.06 1.92
N LEU A 89 -12.17 -2.79 1.83
CA LEU A 89 -12.43 -3.96 2.68
C LEU A 89 -11.77 -5.25 2.18
N ARG A 90 -11.36 -5.30 0.90
CA ARG A 90 -10.84 -6.53 0.29
C ARG A 90 -9.35 -6.77 0.57
N GLY A 91 -8.65 -5.79 1.17
CA GLY A 91 -7.21 -5.64 0.92
C GLY A 91 -7.05 -5.17 -0.53
N SER A 92 -6.15 -4.25 -0.84
CA SER A 92 -6.06 -3.80 -2.24
C SER A 92 -5.53 -4.97 -3.09
N SER A 93 -6.40 -5.56 -3.89
CA SER A 93 -5.98 -6.39 -5.01
C SER A 93 -5.40 -5.44 -6.06
N LEU A 94 -4.09 -5.28 -5.98
CA LEU A 94 -3.18 -4.75 -7.00
C LEU A 94 -3.23 -3.25 -7.30
N SER A 95 -2.01 -2.74 -7.49
CA SER A 95 -1.62 -1.55 -8.25
C SER A 95 -2.77 -0.88 -8.98
N LYS A 96 -2.99 0.41 -8.73
CA LYS A 96 -3.91 1.27 -9.50
C LYS A 96 -3.81 0.88 -10.99
N ARG A 97 -4.83 0.19 -11.52
CA ARG A 97 -4.95 -0.34 -12.89
C ARG A 97 -6.17 0.30 -13.54
N LYS A 98 -6.12 0.44 -14.86
CA LYS A 98 -7.24 0.95 -15.65
C LYS A 98 -7.94 -0.20 -16.35
N ALA A 99 -9.27 -0.19 -16.38
CA ALA A 99 -9.99 -1.13 -17.21
C ALA A 99 -9.80 -0.78 -18.69
N VAL A 100 -9.82 -1.80 -19.53
CA VAL A 100 -9.59 -1.70 -20.96
C VAL A 100 -10.56 -2.57 -21.76
N SER A 101 -11.03 -2.02 -22.87
CA SER A 101 -11.87 -2.75 -23.82
C SER A 101 -11.00 -3.48 -24.85
N ARG A 102 -10.63 -4.72 -24.55
CA ARG A 102 -9.96 -5.63 -25.50
C ARG A 102 -10.94 -6.37 -26.40
N SER A 103 -10.49 -6.76 -27.60
CA SER A 103 -11.30 -7.56 -28.52
C SER A 103 -11.65 -8.92 -27.91
N ILE A 104 -12.77 -9.51 -28.32
CA ILE A 104 -13.23 -10.83 -27.82
C ILE A 104 -12.15 -11.90 -28.03
N LEU A 105 -11.49 -11.90 -29.19
CA LEU A 105 -10.42 -12.85 -29.48
C LEU A 105 -9.24 -12.68 -28.50
N LEU A 106 -8.83 -11.44 -28.22
CA LEU A 106 -7.74 -11.19 -27.29
C LEU A 106 -8.11 -11.59 -25.86
N ARG A 107 -9.36 -11.35 -25.43
CA ARG A 107 -9.86 -11.82 -24.13
C ARG A 107 -9.80 -13.35 -24.01
N ILE A 108 -10.20 -14.06 -25.06
CA ILE A 108 -10.13 -15.54 -25.10
C ILE A 108 -8.67 -16.00 -25.04
N LEU A 109 -7.76 -15.34 -25.75
CA LEU A 109 -6.33 -15.67 -25.74
C LEU A 109 -5.69 -15.41 -24.36
N LEU A 110 -6.13 -14.38 -23.66
CA LEU A 110 -5.61 -14.00 -22.34
C LEU A 110 -6.25 -14.78 -21.19
N TYR A 111 -7.40 -15.41 -21.41
CA TYR A 111 -8.09 -16.19 -20.39
C TYR A 111 -7.20 -17.23 -19.71
N ILE A 112 -6.42 -17.99 -20.48
CA ILE A 112 -5.52 -19.01 -19.93
C ILE A 112 -4.36 -18.37 -19.14
N PRO A 113 -3.60 -17.40 -19.69
CA PRO A 113 -2.61 -16.65 -18.92
C PRO A 113 -3.14 -16.04 -17.62
N ASP A 114 -4.34 -15.45 -17.66
CA ASP A 114 -5.00 -14.85 -16.48
C ASP A 114 -5.20 -15.92 -15.41
N ARG A 115 -5.85 -17.06 -15.72
CA ARG A 115 -6.06 -18.12 -14.73
C ARG A 115 -4.77 -18.73 -14.18
N ILE A 116 -3.71 -18.79 -14.99
CA ILE A 116 -2.40 -19.23 -14.48
C ILE A 116 -1.87 -18.22 -13.45
N ALA A 117 -2.00 -16.92 -13.72
CA ALA A 117 -1.57 -15.88 -12.79
C ALA A 117 -2.36 -15.93 -11.47
N ASP A 118 -3.69 -16.07 -11.52
CA ASP A 118 -4.51 -16.12 -10.29
C ASP A 118 -4.17 -17.34 -9.44
N ILE A 119 -3.83 -18.49 -10.06
CA ILE A 119 -3.32 -19.66 -9.32
C ILE A 119 -2.05 -19.31 -8.55
N PHE A 120 -1.12 -18.58 -9.15
CA PHE A 120 0.09 -18.14 -8.47
C PHE A 120 -0.20 -17.09 -7.39
N ASP A 121 -1.24 -16.28 -7.53
CA ASP A 121 -1.62 -15.29 -6.51
C ASP A 121 -2.24 -15.92 -5.26
N THR A 122 -2.71 -17.17 -5.33
CA THR A 122 -3.26 -17.88 -4.16
C THR A 122 -2.23 -18.18 -3.07
N PHE A 123 -0.94 -18.17 -3.38
CA PHE A 123 0.11 -18.47 -2.40
C PHE A 123 1.25 -17.46 -2.46
N SER A 124 1.85 -17.21 -1.30
CA SER A 124 3.10 -16.48 -1.18
C SER A 124 4.10 -17.30 -0.39
N PHE A 125 5.38 -17.19 -0.73
CA PHE A 125 6.46 -17.73 0.08
C PHE A 125 7.72 -16.88 -0.07
N GLY A 126 8.47 -16.77 1.02
CA GLY A 126 9.74 -16.08 1.05
C GLY A 126 10.75 -16.84 1.88
N ILE A 127 11.99 -16.87 1.40
CA ILE A 127 13.14 -17.40 2.14
C ILE A 127 14.29 -16.41 2.07
N GLY A 128 15.00 -16.24 3.16
CA GLY A 128 16.15 -15.36 3.19
C GLY A 128 16.83 -15.33 4.54
N THR A 129 17.36 -14.16 4.87
CA THR A 129 18.21 -13.94 6.05
C THR A 129 17.79 -12.67 6.77
N GLY A 130 18.15 -12.57 8.04
CA GLY A 130 17.84 -11.40 8.83
C GLY A 130 18.52 -11.43 10.19
N PHE A 131 18.43 -10.30 10.88
CA PHE A 131 18.88 -10.13 12.26
C PHE A 131 17.65 -9.85 13.12
N GLY A 132 17.37 -10.74 14.05
CA GLY A 132 16.18 -10.63 14.89
C GLY A 132 15.73 -11.99 15.40
N VAL A 133 14.60 -11.96 16.08
CA VAL A 133 13.93 -13.16 16.55
C VAL A 133 12.43 -12.93 16.53
N GLY A 134 11.69 -13.94 16.08
CA GLY A 134 10.25 -13.88 16.09
C GLY A 134 9.60 -15.01 15.34
N ALA A 135 8.32 -15.18 15.61
CA ALA A 135 7.46 -16.01 14.80
C ALA A 135 6.02 -15.53 14.94
N GLY A 136 5.27 -15.73 13.87
CA GLY A 136 3.86 -15.43 13.81
C GLY A 136 3.11 -16.48 13.04
N ALA A 137 1.86 -16.71 13.43
CA ALA A 137 0.93 -17.56 12.73
C ALA A 137 -0.48 -16.95 12.77
N TRP A 138 -1.21 -17.09 11.68
CA TRP A 138 -2.55 -16.52 11.58
C TRP A 138 -3.46 -17.32 10.65
N VAL A 139 -4.74 -17.31 10.96
CA VAL A 139 -5.80 -17.78 10.03
C VAL A 139 -6.32 -16.61 9.21
N THR A 140 -6.44 -15.44 9.85
CA THR A 140 -6.62 -14.11 9.28
C THR A 140 -5.95 -13.13 10.22
N LYS A 141 -5.78 -11.86 9.84
CA LYS A 141 -5.22 -10.86 10.76
C LYS A 141 -6.17 -10.46 11.89
N ALA A 142 -7.43 -10.90 11.84
CA ALA A 142 -8.33 -10.87 13.00
C ALA A 142 -8.04 -12.00 14.02
N ALA A 143 -7.43 -13.10 13.58
CA ALA A 143 -7.12 -14.28 14.37
C ALA A 143 -5.65 -14.68 14.16
N GLN A 144 -4.76 -13.92 14.79
CA GLN A 144 -3.31 -14.08 14.73
C GLN A 144 -2.68 -14.19 16.11
N VAL A 145 -1.50 -14.77 16.16
CA VAL A 145 -0.54 -14.60 17.25
C VAL A 145 0.78 -14.28 16.60
N ASP A 146 1.36 -13.15 16.97
CA ASP A 146 2.59 -12.67 16.37
C ASP A 146 3.48 -12.00 17.41
N LEU A 147 4.76 -12.37 17.40
CA LEU A 147 5.78 -11.74 18.22
C LEU A 147 7.09 -11.74 17.42
N MET A 148 7.46 -10.56 16.91
CA MET A 148 8.67 -10.42 16.10
C MET A 148 9.39 -9.10 16.36
N ALA A 149 10.72 -9.16 16.35
CA ALA A 149 11.57 -7.98 16.34
C ALA A 149 12.80 -8.25 15.47
N GLY A 150 12.97 -7.49 14.40
CA GLY A 150 14.17 -7.57 13.57
C GLY A 150 14.06 -6.98 12.18
N SER A 151 15.19 -7.10 11.47
CA SER A 151 15.37 -6.71 10.08
C SER A 151 15.55 -7.97 9.24
N GLN A 152 14.86 -8.08 8.11
CA GLN A 152 14.93 -9.24 7.25
C GLN A 152 14.94 -8.88 5.76
N GLY A 153 15.71 -9.65 5.00
CA GLY A 153 15.70 -9.67 3.55
C GLY A 153 15.29 -11.05 3.06
N GLN A 154 14.21 -11.12 2.28
CA GLN A 154 13.70 -12.35 1.68
C GLN A 154 13.77 -12.29 0.16
N PHE A 155 13.92 -13.45 -0.46
CA PHE A 155 13.67 -13.67 -1.87
C PHE A 155 12.55 -14.69 -2.04
N GLY A 156 11.64 -14.46 -2.97
CA GLY A 156 10.53 -15.38 -3.17
C GLY A 156 9.45 -14.86 -4.10
N TRP A 157 8.27 -15.44 -3.93
CA TRP A 157 7.04 -15.06 -4.61
C TRP A 157 6.09 -14.47 -3.56
N PHE A 158 5.80 -13.19 -3.69
CA PHE A 158 4.98 -12.47 -2.74
C PHE A 158 3.65 -12.05 -3.37
N HIS A 159 2.66 -11.87 -2.50
CA HIS A 159 1.31 -11.47 -2.83
C HIS A 159 1.29 -10.29 -3.82
N LYS A 160 0.34 -10.32 -4.76
CA LYS A 160 0.17 -9.36 -5.87
C LYS A 160 1.17 -9.54 -7.03
N ARG A 161 1.41 -10.78 -7.45
CA ARG A 161 2.33 -11.12 -8.57
C ARG A 161 3.76 -10.58 -8.39
N GLN A 162 4.23 -10.40 -7.16
CA GLN A 162 5.54 -9.82 -6.87
C GLN A 162 6.60 -10.89 -6.66
N ALA A 163 7.26 -11.29 -7.75
CA ALA A 163 8.49 -12.06 -7.67
C ALA A 163 9.69 -11.14 -7.36
N GLY A 164 10.59 -11.59 -6.50
CA GLY A 164 11.88 -10.92 -6.30
C GLY A 164 12.26 -10.81 -4.85
N PHE A 165 12.60 -9.59 -4.41
CA PHE A 165 13.12 -9.33 -3.08
C PHE A 165 12.11 -8.57 -2.22
N GLN A 166 12.15 -8.85 -0.93
CA GLN A 166 11.47 -8.09 0.11
C GLN A 166 12.51 -7.73 1.17
N VAL A 167 12.55 -6.47 1.58
CA VAL A 167 13.33 -6.01 2.73
C VAL A 167 12.36 -5.36 3.70
N LYS A 168 12.42 -5.75 4.97
CA LYS A 168 11.50 -5.27 5.99
C LYS A 168 12.18 -5.19 7.36
N ASP A 169 11.91 -4.10 8.06
CA ASP A 169 12.09 -3.94 9.49
C ASP A 169 10.72 -4.09 10.18
N GLU A 170 10.67 -4.89 11.23
CA GLU A 170 9.41 -5.18 11.93
C GLU A 170 9.62 -5.27 13.45
N LEU A 171 8.67 -4.68 14.17
CA LEU A 171 8.50 -4.84 15.61
C LEU A 171 7.01 -5.06 15.89
N SER A 172 6.64 -6.29 16.26
CA SER A 172 5.26 -6.70 16.46
C SER A 172 5.06 -7.52 17.73
N ALA A 173 3.92 -7.29 18.38
CA ALA A 173 3.40 -8.09 19.48
C ALA A 173 1.87 -8.04 19.42
N THR A 174 1.25 -9.08 18.86
CA THR A 174 -0.18 -9.10 18.56
C THR A 174 -0.85 -10.42 18.95
N ILE A 175 -2.11 -10.32 19.40
CA ILE A 175 -3.00 -11.46 19.69
C ILE A 175 -4.39 -11.10 19.20
N GLY A 176 -4.94 -11.91 18.29
CA GLY A 176 -6.17 -11.59 17.58
C GLY A 176 -6.04 -10.29 16.80
N PRO A 177 -7.05 -9.41 16.80
CA PRO A 177 -6.97 -8.14 16.07
C PRO A 177 -6.23 -7.04 16.85
N VAL A 178 -5.73 -7.30 18.07
CA VAL A 178 -5.17 -6.26 18.95
C VAL A 178 -3.69 -6.51 19.18
N GLY A 179 -2.90 -5.44 19.08
CA GLY A 179 -1.47 -5.46 19.37
C GLY A 179 -0.73 -4.36 18.66
N ALA A 180 0.48 -4.07 19.10
CA ALA A 180 1.32 -3.09 18.42
C ALA A 180 2.10 -3.81 17.30
N SER A 181 2.01 -3.28 16.09
CA SER A 181 2.80 -3.74 14.94
C SER A 181 3.35 -2.53 14.21
N TRP A 182 4.67 -2.34 14.28
CA TRP A 182 5.39 -1.40 13.45
C TRP A 182 6.09 -2.15 12.33
N MET A 183 5.97 -1.63 11.11
CA MET A 183 6.57 -2.22 9.91
C MET A 183 7.04 -1.12 8.98
N ASP A 184 8.29 -1.22 8.55
CA ASP A 184 8.87 -0.45 7.44
C ASP A 184 9.46 -1.43 6.43
N GLY A 185 9.15 -1.27 5.15
CA GLY A 185 9.67 -2.21 4.17
C GLY A 185 9.35 -1.90 2.72
N VAL A 186 10.05 -2.61 1.85
CA VAL A 186 9.86 -2.58 0.41
C VAL A 186 9.76 -4.00 -0.15
N LYS A 187 8.88 -4.20 -1.12
CA LYS A 187 8.63 -5.49 -1.78
C LYS A 187 8.57 -5.31 -3.29
N GLY A 188 9.13 -6.28 -4.01
CA GLY A 188 9.07 -6.35 -5.47
C GLY A 188 10.33 -5.83 -6.17
N ALA A 189 10.36 -6.05 -7.49
CA ALA A 189 11.46 -5.67 -8.38
C ALA A 189 11.00 -4.67 -9.44
N GLY A 190 11.88 -3.76 -9.86
CA GLY A 190 11.59 -2.80 -10.95
C GLY A 190 10.77 -1.58 -10.50
N PRO A 191 9.95 -0.98 -11.38
CA PRO A 191 9.18 0.24 -11.10
C PRO A 191 7.93 0.00 -10.24
N ASN A 192 7.43 -1.24 -10.15
CA ASN A 192 6.25 -1.61 -9.37
C ASN A 192 6.67 -2.20 -8.02
N ARG A 193 7.17 -1.33 -7.14
CA ARG A 193 7.53 -1.70 -5.76
C ARG A 193 6.46 -1.20 -4.81
N ASP A 194 6.09 -2.06 -3.86
CA ASP A 194 5.27 -1.66 -2.73
C ASP A 194 6.19 -1.25 -1.60
N GLU A 195 5.89 -0.11 -1.00
CA GLU A 195 6.57 0.44 0.17
C GLU A 195 5.55 0.58 1.29
N ILE A 196 5.97 0.36 2.53
CA ILE A 196 5.13 0.53 3.71
C ILE A 196 5.92 1.18 4.81
N GLU A 197 5.29 2.11 5.54
CA GLU A 197 5.76 2.59 6.83
C GLU A 197 4.51 2.76 7.70
N SER A 198 4.25 1.81 8.60
CA SER A 198 2.99 1.77 9.33
C SER A 198 3.17 1.40 10.80
N LEU A 199 2.28 1.96 11.62
CA LEU A 199 2.10 1.58 13.02
C LEU A 199 0.62 1.26 13.25
N THR A 200 0.34 0.00 13.56
CA THR A 200 -1.01 -0.51 13.75
C THR A 200 -1.21 -0.98 15.18
N TYR A 201 -2.35 -0.66 15.77
CA TYR A 201 -2.76 -1.11 17.12
C TYR A 201 -3.99 -2.03 17.11
N LEU A 202 -4.91 -1.74 16.19
CA LEU A 202 -6.12 -2.51 15.96
C LEU A 202 -6.14 -2.89 14.48
N HIS A 203 -5.91 -4.16 14.21
CA HIS A 203 -5.77 -4.69 12.86
C HIS A 203 -7.12 -4.76 12.15
N SER A 204 -7.25 -4.01 11.07
CA SER A 204 -8.41 -3.85 10.22
C SER A 204 -8.02 -4.09 8.77
N PRO A 205 -8.92 -4.64 7.92
CA PRO A 205 -8.61 -4.80 6.50
C PRO A 205 -8.23 -3.50 5.83
N ARG A 206 -8.66 -2.34 6.36
CA ARG A 206 -8.38 -1.01 5.82
C ARG A 206 -6.98 -0.48 6.15
N ASP A 207 -6.23 -1.15 7.02
CA ASP A 207 -4.91 -0.63 7.42
C ASP A 207 -3.95 -0.69 6.24
N GLU A 208 -3.11 0.34 6.13
CA GLU A 208 -2.17 0.50 5.02
C GLU A 208 -1.27 -0.73 4.83
N ASN A 209 -0.87 -1.40 5.91
CA ASN A 209 -0.08 -2.63 5.86
C ASN A 209 -0.78 -3.71 5.01
N TYR A 210 -2.10 -3.90 5.18
CA TYR A 210 -2.88 -4.89 4.46
C TYR A 210 -3.43 -4.40 3.13
N GLN A 211 -3.43 -3.08 2.94
CA GLN A 211 -3.70 -2.50 1.64
C GLN A 211 -2.48 -2.63 0.74
N ASN A 212 -1.27 -2.39 1.22
CA ASN A 212 -0.09 -2.24 0.34
C ASN A 212 0.87 -3.43 0.42
N PHE A 213 1.12 -3.98 1.60
CA PHE A 213 2.26 -4.89 1.80
C PHE A 213 1.87 -6.36 2.03
N GLY A 214 0.86 -6.62 2.87
CA GLY A 214 0.32 -7.94 3.18
C GLY A 214 -1.14 -8.11 2.74
N ASP A 215 -1.77 -9.19 3.21
CA ASP A 215 -3.18 -9.50 2.99
C ASP A 215 -3.86 -9.73 4.36
N TYR A 216 -4.95 -9.01 4.63
CA TYR A 216 -5.72 -9.16 5.87
C TYR A 216 -6.40 -10.53 5.96
N TRP A 217 -6.82 -11.04 4.81
CA TRP A 217 -7.60 -12.25 4.64
C TRP A 217 -6.73 -13.46 4.33
N SER A 218 -5.40 -13.39 4.45
CA SER A 218 -4.55 -14.56 4.28
C SER A 218 -4.53 -15.44 5.54
N THR A 219 -4.21 -16.71 5.37
CA THR A 219 -3.65 -17.55 6.45
C THR A 219 -2.18 -17.74 6.19
N GLY A 220 -1.35 -17.73 7.23
CA GLY A 220 0.08 -17.84 7.01
C GLY A 220 0.88 -18.02 8.27
N VAL A 221 2.17 -18.21 8.05
CA VAL A 221 3.20 -18.29 9.07
C VAL A 221 4.43 -17.52 8.61
N HIS A 222 5.15 -16.96 9.57
CA HIS A 222 6.51 -16.48 9.34
C HIS A 222 7.38 -16.81 10.55
N ALA A 223 8.68 -16.91 10.32
CA ALA A 223 9.66 -17.07 11.37
C ALA A 223 10.95 -16.33 11.00
N LEU A 224 11.53 -15.68 12.00
CA LEU A 224 12.80 -15.01 11.92
C LEU A 224 13.69 -15.52 13.06
N VAL A 225 14.86 -16.02 12.71
CA VAL A 225 15.96 -16.29 13.64
C VAL A 225 17.24 -15.69 13.05
N PRO A 226 18.29 -15.45 13.85
CA PRO A 226 19.53 -14.89 13.31
C PRO A 226 20.06 -15.73 12.14
N GLY A 227 20.14 -15.12 10.95
CA GLY A 227 20.63 -15.76 9.72
C GLY A 227 19.59 -16.51 8.88
N LEU A 228 18.33 -16.63 9.33
CA LEU A 228 17.26 -17.31 8.58
C LEU A 228 15.91 -16.59 8.77
N SER A 229 15.27 -16.28 7.64
CA SER A 229 13.92 -15.73 7.59
C SER A 229 13.09 -16.57 6.62
N ILE A 230 11.91 -17.01 7.04
CA ILE A 230 10.97 -17.76 6.20
C ILE A 230 9.56 -17.20 6.37
N SER A 231 8.80 -17.20 5.29
CA SER A 231 7.38 -16.84 5.27
C SER A 231 6.62 -17.73 4.28
N ALA A 232 5.37 -18.04 4.62
CA ALA A 232 4.45 -18.71 3.71
C ALA A 232 3.02 -18.25 4.02
N GLU A 233 2.27 -17.91 2.98
CA GLU A 233 0.89 -17.43 3.09
C GLU A 233 0.00 -18.05 2.01
N PHE A 234 -1.28 -18.15 2.33
CA PHE A 234 -2.34 -18.59 1.43
C PHE A 234 -3.46 -17.54 1.44
N HIS A 235 -3.85 -17.06 0.26
CA HIS A 235 -4.69 -15.88 0.06
C HIS A 235 -6.12 -16.27 -0.29
N PHE A 236 -7.03 -16.22 0.70
CA PHE A 236 -8.42 -16.66 0.47
C PHE A 236 -9.16 -15.79 -0.54
N PHE A 237 -8.86 -14.49 -0.61
CA PHE A 237 -9.51 -13.60 -1.57
C PHE A 237 -9.12 -13.95 -3.02
N GLU A 238 -7.85 -14.27 -3.27
CA GLU A 238 -7.39 -14.67 -4.61
C GLU A 238 -7.92 -16.04 -5.03
N VAL A 239 -8.23 -16.93 -4.08
CA VAL A 239 -8.96 -18.16 -4.40
C VAL A 239 -10.38 -17.86 -4.87
N LEU A 240 -11.06 -16.90 -4.24
CA LEU A 240 -12.39 -16.48 -4.68
C LEU A 240 -12.33 -15.82 -6.06
N ASP A 241 -11.30 -15.03 -6.33
CA ASP A 241 -11.05 -14.42 -7.63
C ASP A 241 -10.79 -15.48 -8.71
N LEU A 242 -9.89 -16.44 -8.48
CA LEU A 242 -9.65 -17.57 -9.37
C LEU A 242 -10.94 -18.33 -9.70
N ILE A 243 -11.77 -18.64 -8.68
CA ILE A 243 -13.05 -19.34 -8.87
C ILE A 243 -14.01 -18.47 -9.70
N ALA A 244 -14.14 -17.19 -9.38
CA ALA A 244 -14.97 -16.25 -10.12
C ALA A 244 -14.50 -16.10 -11.57
N GLY A 245 -13.19 -16.13 -11.79
CA GLY A 245 -12.50 -16.07 -13.06
C GLY A 245 -12.90 -17.18 -14.02
N PHE A 246 -13.12 -18.40 -13.53
CA PHE A 246 -13.66 -19.50 -14.33
C PHE A 246 -15.06 -19.20 -14.90
N PHE A 247 -15.81 -18.31 -14.26
CA PHE A 247 -17.11 -17.82 -14.70
C PHE A 247 -17.02 -16.43 -15.35
N PHE A 248 -15.82 -16.00 -15.77
CA PHE A 248 -15.55 -14.70 -16.41
C PHE A 248 -15.86 -13.49 -15.52
N PHE A 249 -15.78 -13.65 -14.19
CA PHE A 249 -15.87 -12.56 -13.24
C PHE A 249 -14.51 -12.27 -12.62
N ASP A 250 -14.09 -11.01 -12.69
CA ASP A 250 -12.81 -10.50 -12.19
C ASP A 250 -13.10 -9.69 -10.91
N LEU A 251 -12.89 -10.30 -9.74
CA LEU A 251 -13.13 -9.68 -8.43
C LEU A 251 -11.96 -8.79 -8.00
N SER A 252 -10.75 -9.18 -8.40
CA SER A 252 -9.48 -8.54 -8.07
C SER A 252 -9.10 -7.39 -9.03
N ASN A 253 -9.73 -7.31 -10.21
CA ASN A 253 -9.45 -6.35 -11.29
C ASN A 253 -8.00 -6.38 -11.78
N ASP A 254 -7.42 -7.57 -11.95
CA ASP A 254 -6.01 -7.77 -12.27
C ASP A 254 -5.74 -8.73 -13.45
N ASP A 255 -6.75 -9.50 -13.87
CA ASP A 255 -7.30 -9.50 -15.23
C ASP A 255 -6.46 -8.79 -16.30
N TRP A 256 -5.52 -9.42 -17.02
CA TRP A 256 -4.99 -8.79 -18.23
C TRP A 256 -6.13 -8.61 -19.24
N ALA A 257 -6.99 -9.60 -19.46
CA ALA A 257 -8.10 -9.49 -20.43
C ALA A 257 -8.97 -8.22 -20.27
N THR A 258 -9.08 -7.70 -19.06
CA THR A 258 -9.99 -6.62 -18.63
C THR A 258 -9.26 -5.36 -18.18
N THR A 259 -7.99 -5.43 -17.77
CA THR A 259 -7.25 -4.31 -17.16
C THR A 259 -5.80 -4.17 -17.64
N GLU A 260 -5.26 -2.97 -17.44
CA GLU A 260 -3.87 -2.59 -17.72
C GLU A 260 -3.27 -1.79 -16.58
N SER A 261 -1.96 -1.91 -16.37
CA SER A 261 -1.23 -1.01 -15.49
C SER A 261 -1.39 0.43 -15.96
N LEU A 262 -1.38 1.38 -15.02
CA LEU A 262 -1.29 2.78 -15.37
C LEU A 262 0.03 3.07 -16.09
N ASP A 263 -0.05 3.90 -17.12
CA ASP A 263 1.11 4.35 -17.88
C ASP A 263 1.69 5.62 -17.23
N LEU A 264 2.30 5.44 -16.05
CA LEU A 264 2.96 6.52 -15.33
C LEU A 264 4.46 6.48 -15.59
N ASN A 265 5.04 7.62 -15.95
CA ASN A 265 6.50 7.74 -15.95
C ASN A 265 7.05 7.70 -14.52
N THR A 266 8.37 7.53 -14.40
CA THR A 266 9.05 7.42 -13.08
C THR A 266 8.72 8.58 -12.14
N GLU A 267 8.60 9.80 -12.67
CA GLU A 267 8.32 10.99 -11.87
C GLU A 267 6.86 11.05 -11.42
N GLN A 268 5.92 10.72 -12.30
CA GLN A 268 4.50 10.65 -11.97
C GLN A 268 4.22 9.55 -10.95
N ALA A 269 4.86 8.39 -11.08
CA ALA A 269 4.78 7.30 -10.10
C ALA A 269 5.37 7.73 -8.75
N ARG A 270 6.50 8.45 -8.75
CA ARG A 270 7.12 9.01 -7.54
C ARG A 270 6.18 10.00 -6.84
N LEU A 271 5.60 10.95 -7.60
CA LEU A 271 4.67 11.95 -7.08
C LEU A 271 3.43 11.29 -6.49
N LEU A 272 2.85 10.32 -7.19
CA LEU A 272 1.68 9.60 -6.72
C LEU A 272 1.92 8.92 -5.36
N ARG A 273 3.08 8.27 -5.19
CA ARG A 273 3.47 7.66 -3.90
C ARG A 273 3.68 8.70 -2.80
N LEU A 274 4.34 9.81 -3.11
CA LEU A 274 4.58 10.86 -2.12
C LEU A 274 3.29 11.50 -1.65
N LEU A 275 2.36 11.82 -2.57
CA LEU A 275 1.08 12.39 -2.19
C LEU A 275 0.25 11.41 -1.36
N GLU A 276 0.29 10.12 -1.68
CA GLU A 276 -0.37 9.07 -0.90
C GLU A 276 0.22 8.99 0.51
N LYS A 277 1.56 9.00 0.63
CA LYS A 277 2.24 9.06 1.94
C LYS A 277 1.87 10.30 2.73
N TYR A 278 1.82 11.47 2.09
CA TYR A 278 1.41 12.71 2.75
C TYR A 278 -0.05 12.64 3.22
N ALA A 279 -0.96 12.13 2.38
CA ALA A 279 -2.37 12.01 2.71
C ALA A 279 -2.63 10.98 3.84
N GLY A 280 -1.88 9.89 3.86
CA GLY A 280 -1.99 8.86 4.91
C GLY A 280 -1.34 9.24 6.24
N SER A 281 -0.33 10.10 6.24
CA SER A 281 0.40 10.50 7.45
C SER A 281 -0.18 11.73 8.17
N MET A 282 -1.06 12.51 7.53
CA MET A 282 -1.65 13.72 8.10
C MET A 282 -3.06 13.47 8.63
N SER A 283 -3.39 14.03 9.79
CA SER A 283 -4.77 14.11 10.27
C SER A 283 -5.60 15.07 9.39
N GLU A 284 -6.92 14.91 9.37
CA GLU A 284 -7.78 15.84 8.62
C GLU A 284 -7.59 17.32 9.01
N GLU A 285 -7.26 17.58 10.28
CA GLU A 285 -6.95 18.92 10.77
C GLU A 285 -5.65 19.44 10.16
N GLN A 286 -4.60 18.61 10.15
CA GLN A 286 -3.31 18.96 9.54
C GLN A 286 -3.44 19.20 8.03
N VAL A 287 -4.24 18.38 7.34
CA VAL A 287 -4.55 18.56 5.91
C VAL A 287 -5.23 19.92 5.67
N ARG A 288 -6.25 20.26 6.47
CA ARG A 288 -6.95 21.56 6.36
C ARG A 288 -6.03 22.73 6.65
N GLU A 289 -5.19 22.64 7.66
CA GLU A 289 -4.20 23.66 8.00
C GLU A 289 -3.15 23.85 6.91
N LEU A 290 -2.61 22.75 6.37
CA LEU A 290 -1.68 22.76 5.24
C LEU A 290 -2.31 23.48 4.03
N ALA A 291 -3.52 23.08 3.64
CA ALA A 291 -4.22 23.66 2.49
C ALA A 291 -4.48 25.17 2.66
N LYS A 292 -4.75 25.62 3.89
CA LYS A 292 -4.96 27.03 4.22
C LYS A 292 -3.66 27.84 4.21
N MET A 293 -2.58 27.29 4.77
CA MET A 293 -1.29 27.99 4.87
C MET A 293 -0.53 28.00 3.53
N TYR A 294 -0.70 26.94 2.73
CA TYR A 294 0.06 26.70 1.51
C TYR A 294 -0.88 26.39 0.32
N PRO A 295 -1.71 27.35 -0.10
CA PRO A 295 -2.60 27.16 -1.23
C PRO A 295 -1.81 26.90 -2.52
N LEU A 296 -2.28 25.93 -3.31
CA LEU A 296 -1.69 25.60 -4.61
C LEU A 296 -1.87 26.76 -5.59
N ARG A 297 -0.78 27.14 -6.26
CA ARG A 297 -0.85 28.16 -7.31
C ARG A 297 -1.77 27.69 -8.43
N GLY A 298 -2.81 28.47 -8.70
CA GLY A 298 -3.79 28.20 -9.75
C GLY A 298 -4.91 27.24 -9.37
N ALA A 299 -5.02 26.79 -8.12
CA ALA A 299 -6.17 25.98 -7.66
C ALA A 299 -7.47 26.80 -7.44
N GLU A 300 -7.36 28.13 -7.40
CA GLU A 300 -8.44 29.07 -7.08
C GLU A 300 -9.07 29.77 -8.30
N LYS A 301 -8.73 29.37 -9.53
CA LYS A 301 -9.33 29.94 -10.75
C LYS A 301 -10.10 28.91 -11.54
#